data_AF-A0A7S0N8F0-F1
#
_entry.id   AF-A0A7S0N8F0-F1
#
_cell.length_a   1.000
_cell.length_b   1.000
_cell.length_c   1.000
_cell.angle_alpha   90.00
_cell.angle_beta   90.00
_cell.angle_gamma   90.00
#
_symmetry.space_group_name_H-M   'P 1'
#
loop_
_entity.id
_entity.type
_entity.pdbx_description
1 polymer ?
#
loop_
_entity_poly.entity_id
_entity_poly.type
_entity_poly.pdbx_seq_one_letter_code
_entity_poly.pdbx_strand_id
1 'polypeptide(L)'
;MTLHAFAQVLPSRPLLRGQSGGGAILAARCPFRNGAPVTRRESSSARGGVRGVRLTPTSKAGKMKSKPDKMRGNDNGYGRKNPGESGEGGLRVTGDESVIYPSPSPLPSPSPSPSLMESVQQGQKTASKDGSKLELRFDLGLPSTLKSLARGPRKSNSEATKHTHRTGILTVKCEDGPGLIGTVTSFLHMHGANIEDCRTHTTPGGIIVIRLQFEIPEHWMGVVREAFQTMIAEPYDMTWYLRWHSELKKIAILCTKEDHALMEILWATTRQDLPCEITTVVGNHDDLRPATEQLGYNYVHIPVDKENKAISEKEVMDCVKGVDVLVLARYMQILSDEFIQSVGCPIINIHHSFLPAFVGANPYRQAYDKGVRLIGATAHYVTADLDQGPIIEQDVARVNYRMSVKDLRNTGRNVECEVLHRAVKWHLEDRVFVVEDNKTVVFD
;
A
#
# COMPACT_ATOMS: atom_id res chain seq x y z
N MET A 1 34.57 -24.67 -10.04
CA MET A 1 34.96 -23.79 -11.16
C MET A 1 33.88 -23.88 -12.23
N THR A 2 32.85 -23.05 -12.14
CA THR A 2 31.96 -22.75 -13.27
C THR A 2 31.30 -21.40 -12.99
N LEU A 3 31.58 -20.41 -13.84
CA LEU A 3 30.99 -19.07 -13.79
C LEU A 3 29.53 -19.13 -14.25
N HIS A 4 28.65 -18.43 -13.54
CA HIS A 4 27.32 -18.03 -14.01
C HIS A 4 27.36 -16.54 -14.34
N ALA A 5 27.10 -16.19 -15.59
CA ALA A 5 26.88 -14.82 -16.05
C ALA A 5 25.37 -14.57 -16.15
N PHE A 6 24.87 -13.60 -15.39
CA PHE A 6 23.51 -13.07 -15.51
C PHE A 6 23.51 -11.91 -16.50
N ALA A 7 22.61 -11.97 -17.49
CA ALA A 7 22.44 -10.97 -18.52
C ALA A 7 21.49 -9.85 -18.05
N GLN A 8 21.95 -8.61 -18.26
CA GLN A 8 21.21 -7.36 -18.09
C GLN A 8 20.14 -7.19 -19.19
N VAL A 9 18.98 -6.63 -18.85
CA VAL A 9 18.02 -6.08 -19.81
C VAL A 9 17.72 -4.63 -19.43
N LEU A 10 18.30 -3.70 -20.20
CA LEU A 10 17.90 -2.30 -20.33
C LEU A 10 17.25 -2.12 -21.70
N PRO A 11 16.23 -1.26 -21.88
CA PRO A 11 15.91 -0.74 -23.20
C PRO A 11 16.44 0.68 -23.39
N SER A 12 17.44 0.78 -24.28
CA SER A 12 17.94 2.03 -24.85
C SER A 12 16.93 2.60 -25.87
N ARG A 13 16.58 3.89 -25.75
CA ARG A 13 15.84 4.64 -26.79
C ARG A 13 16.80 5.02 -27.94
N PRO A 14 16.39 4.92 -29.22
CA PRO A 14 17.07 5.61 -30.30
C PRO A 14 16.45 6.98 -30.60
N LEU A 15 17.33 7.98 -30.72
CA LEU A 15 17.09 9.31 -31.28
C LEU A 15 16.89 9.23 -32.80
N LEU A 16 15.79 9.77 -33.32
CA LEU A 16 15.58 10.00 -34.75
C LEU A 16 15.90 11.46 -35.10
N ARG A 17 16.95 11.67 -35.92
CA ARG A 17 17.14 12.86 -36.75
C ARG A 17 16.40 12.62 -38.08
N GLY A 18 15.63 13.62 -38.51
CA GLY A 18 14.68 13.49 -39.61
C GLY A 18 15.20 13.80 -41.00
N GLN A 19 14.29 13.68 -41.98
CA GLN A 19 14.13 14.59 -43.12
C GLN A 19 12.81 14.32 -43.86
N SER A 20 12.05 15.41 -44.03
CA SER A 20 11.19 15.82 -45.16
C SER A 20 10.25 14.84 -45.89
N GLY A 21 8.98 15.24 -46.04
CA GLY A 21 8.14 14.85 -47.17
C GLY A 21 6.64 15.08 -46.92
N GLY A 22 6.03 16.06 -47.59
CA GLY A 22 4.68 16.57 -47.30
C GLY A 22 3.50 15.64 -47.62
N GLY A 23 2.36 15.96 -47.02
CA GLY A 23 1.06 15.35 -47.31
C GLY A 23 -0.04 16.00 -46.49
N ALA A 24 -0.87 16.82 -47.13
CA ALA A 24 -1.88 17.69 -46.52
C ALA A 24 -3.03 16.92 -45.83
N ILE A 25 -3.52 17.45 -44.69
CA ILE A 25 -4.82 17.06 -44.11
C ILE A 25 -5.66 18.32 -43.85
N LEU A 26 -6.88 18.25 -44.38
CA LEU A 26 -7.98 19.21 -44.26
C LEU A 26 -8.26 19.61 -42.81
N ALA A 27 -8.28 20.92 -42.56
CA ALA A 27 -8.88 21.51 -41.38
C ALA A 27 -10.39 21.73 -41.63
N ALA A 28 -11.24 21.03 -40.88
CA ALA A 28 -12.64 21.39 -40.70
C ALA A 28 -12.81 22.08 -39.34
N ARG A 29 -12.89 23.42 -39.39
CA ARG A 29 -13.44 24.27 -38.32
C ARG A 29 -14.91 24.53 -38.63
N CYS A 30 -15.78 24.46 -37.62
CA CYS A 30 -16.99 25.30 -37.49
C CYS A 30 -17.71 25.06 -36.12
N PRO A 31 -18.60 25.96 -35.65
CA PRO A 31 -18.34 26.76 -34.43
C PRO A 31 -19.56 27.00 -33.48
N PHE A 32 -19.35 27.82 -32.42
CA PHE A 32 -20.34 28.55 -31.57
C PHE A 32 -21.24 27.71 -30.61
N ARG A 33 -21.67 28.17 -29.41
CA ARG A 33 -22.08 29.53 -28.98
C ARG A 33 -22.18 29.67 -27.43
N ASN A 34 -21.99 30.90 -26.95
CA ASN A 34 -22.16 31.39 -25.56
C ASN A 34 -23.62 31.43 -25.06
N GLY A 35 -23.80 31.38 -23.73
CA GLY A 35 -25.06 31.76 -23.06
C GLY A 35 -25.05 31.70 -21.51
N ALA A 36 -24.49 32.74 -20.86
CA ALA A 36 -24.89 33.47 -19.63
C ALA A 36 -25.40 32.75 -18.32
N PRO A 37 -25.27 33.40 -17.14
CA PRO A 37 -25.22 32.74 -15.82
C PRO A 37 -26.55 32.71 -15.07
N VAL A 38 -26.76 31.70 -14.22
CA VAL A 38 -27.91 31.61 -13.31
C VAL A 38 -27.61 32.33 -11.99
N THR A 39 -28.53 33.22 -11.63
CA THR A 39 -28.49 34.12 -10.49
C THR A 39 -28.89 33.45 -9.18
N ARG A 40 -28.21 33.90 -8.11
CA ARG A 40 -28.49 33.65 -6.70
C ARG A 40 -29.83 34.31 -6.32
N ARG A 41 -30.75 33.55 -5.70
CA ARG A 41 -31.89 34.12 -4.97
C ARG A 41 -31.87 33.66 -3.53
N GLU A 42 -31.66 34.63 -2.65
CA GLU A 42 -32.09 34.58 -1.26
C GLU A 42 -33.62 34.69 -1.20
N SER A 43 -34.26 33.98 -0.26
CA SER A 43 -35.51 34.44 0.32
C SER A 43 -35.62 33.97 1.77
N SER A 44 -35.94 34.93 2.62
CA SER A 44 -36.08 34.86 4.07
C SER A 44 -37.51 34.50 4.50
N SER A 45 -37.59 33.79 5.63
CA SER A 45 -38.61 33.84 6.69
C SER A 45 -40.10 33.62 6.37
N ALA A 46 -40.73 32.64 7.04
CA ALA A 46 -41.85 32.90 7.96
C ALA A 46 -42.20 31.65 8.80
N ARG A 47 -42.72 31.92 10.00
CA ARG A 47 -42.97 31.05 11.15
C ARG A 47 -44.29 30.25 11.04
N GLY A 48 -44.39 29.20 11.86
CA GLY A 48 -45.62 28.53 12.27
C GLY A 48 -45.47 27.02 12.12
N GLY A 49 -45.75 26.13 13.07
CA GLY A 49 -46.41 26.21 14.36
C GLY A 49 -46.53 24.76 14.86
N VAL A 50 -46.40 24.59 16.17
CA VAL A 50 -46.36 23.32 16.91
C VAL A 50 -47.62 22.47 16.71
N ARG A 51 -47.48 21.15 16.61
CA ARG A 51 -48.33 20.14 17.31
C ARG A 51 -47.73 18.74 17.22
N GLY A 52 -47.43 18.17 18.38
CA GLY A 52 -46.94 16.80 18.52
C GLY A 52 -48.05 15.76 18.40
N VAL A 53 -47.67 14.53 18.08
CA VAL A 53 -48.48 13.33 18.30
C VAL A 53 -47.59 12.24 18.87
N ARG A 54 -48.10 11.65 19.96
CA ARG A 54 -47.50 10.66 20.84
C ARG A 54 -47.80 9.25 20.31
N LEU A 55 -46.85 8.34 20.54
CA LEU A 55 -46.92 6.90 20.28
C LEU A 55 -48.00 6.20 21.13
N THR A 56 -48.65 5.15 20.59
CA THR A 56 -48.84 3.85 21.26
C THR A 56 -49.29 2.73 20.28
N PRO A 57 -48.92 1.45 20.54
CA PRO A 57 -49.20 0.29 19.68
C PRO A 57 -50.53 -0.41 20.02
N THR A 58 -51.16 -1.06 19.05
CA THR A 58 -52.34 -1.90 19.25
C THR A 58 -52.00 -3.39 19.21
N SER A 59 -52.22 -4.06 20.35
CA SER A 59 -52.29 -5.51 20.49
C SER A 59 -53.68 -6.02 20.08
N LYS A 60 -53.74 -7.13 19.32
CA LYS A 60 -54.95 -7.99 19.27
C LYS A 60 -54.58 -9.44 19.54
N ALA A 61 -55.08 -9.93 20.65
CA ALA A 61 -55.13 -11.34 21.02
C ALA A 61 -56.32 -12.03 20.33
N GLY A 62 -56.13 -13.27 19.88
CA GLY A 62 -57.17 -14.18 19.43
C GLY A 62 -56.97 -15.56 20.07
N LYS A 63 -57.98 -16.03 20.81
CA LYS A 63 -58.03 -17.27 21.60
C LYS A 63 -58.35 -18.52 20.76
N MET A 64 -57.65 -19.60 21.09
CA MET A 64 -58.07 -21.02 21.27
C MET A 64 -59.04 -21.70 20.27
N LYS A 65 -58.65 -22.91 19.82
CA LYS A 65 -59.38 -24.16 20.12
C LYS A 65 -58.53 -25.41 19.87
N SER A 66 -58.52 -26.28 20.87
CA SER A 66 -57.94 -27.62 20.98
C SER A 66 -58.85 -28.71 20.40
N LYS A 67 -58.29 -29.86 20.00
CA LYS A 67 -58.73 -31.24 20.35
C LYS A 67 -57.75 -32.31 19.81
N PRO A 68 -57.82 -33.58 20.28
CA PRO A 68 -56.66 -34.30 20.83
C PRO A 68 -56.31 -35.58 20.05
N ASP A 69 -55.21 -36.25 20.44
CA ASP A 69 -55.14 -37.70 20.25
C ASP A 69 -54.45 -38.45 21.40
N LYS A 70 -54.99 -39.63 21.68
CA LYS A 70 -54.71 -40.49 22.85
C LYS A 70 -53.96 -41.76 22.44
N MET A 71 -52.93 -42.07 23.23
CA MET A 71 -52.64 -43.36 23.89
C MET A 71 -51.96 -44.56 23.17
N ARG A 72 -51.16 -45.23 24.03
CA ARG A 72 -50.51 -46.56 24.02
C ARG A 72 -49.19 -46.62 23.25
N GLY A 73 -48.04 -46.97 23.82
CA GLY A 73 -47.72 -47.66 25.08
C GLY A 73 -47.11 -49.02 24.75
N ASN A 74 -45.82 -49.23 25.04
CA ASN A 74 -45.35 -50.50 25.60
C ASN A 74 -43.96 -50.37 26.23
N ASP A 75 -43.86 -50.97 27.41
CA ASP A 75 -42.65 -51.21 28.20
C ASP A 75 -41.71 -52.22 27.52
N ASN A 76 -40.42 -52.12 27.86
CA ASN A 76 -39.64 -53.25 28.38
C ASN A 76 -38.32 -52.75 28.97
N GLY A 77 -38.20 -52.88 30.30
CA GLY A 77 -36.95 -52.69 31.03
C GLY A 77 -36.13 -53.97 31.10
N TYR A 78 -34.86 -53.82 31.48
CA TYR A 78 -33.93 -54.73 32.19
C TYR A 78 -32.60 -53.93 32.22
N GLY A 79 -31.79 -53.81 33.27
CA GLY A 79 -31.71 -54.38 34.60
C GLY A 79 -30.33 -54.01 35.15
N ARG A 80 -30.29 -53.65 36.44
CA ARG A 80 -29.15 -53.31 37.31
C ARG A 80 -27.76 -53.90 37.00
N LYS A 81 -26.71 -53.14 37.33
CA LYS A 81 -25.72 -53.45 38.42
C LYS A 81 -24.70 -52.31 38.64
N ASN A 82 -24.66 -51.78 39.87
CA ASN A 82 -23.44 -51.26 40.53
C ASN A 82 -23.06 -52.30 41.61
N PRO A 83 -21.77 -52.43 41.94
CA PRO A 83 -21.19 -51.77 43.14
C PRO A 83 -19.76 -51.24 42.86
N GLY A 84 -19.11 -50.37 43.62
CA GLY A 84 -19.38 -49.72 44.91
C GLY A 84 -18.19 -48.81 45.26
N GLU A 85 -18.52 -47.73 45.98
CA GLU A 85 -17.78 -46.94 46.98
C GLU A 85 -16.24 -47.04 47.08
N SER A 86 -15.57 -45.88 47.08
CA SER A 86 -15.09 -45.21 48.30
C SER A 86 -14.07 -44.10 47.97
N GLY A 87 -14.11 -42.98 48.69
CA GLY A 87 -13.08 -41.95 48.62
C GLY A 87 -13.61 -40.53 48.77
N GLU A 88 -13.98 -40.16 49.99
CA GLU A 88 -14.24 -38.78 50.41
C GLU A 88 -13.03 -37.87 50.19
N GLY A 89 -13.28 -36.57 50.00
CA GLY A 89 -12.24 -35.55 50.02
C GLY A 89 -12.67 -34.22 49.40
N GLY A 90 -13.62 -33.53 50.04
CA GLY A 90 -13.87 -32.13 49.73
C GLY A 90 -12.75 -31.24 50.30
N LEU A 91 -12.33 -30.21 49.57
CA LEU A 91 -12.10 -28.89 50.16
C LEU A 91 -11.87 -27.79 49.09
N ARG A 92 -12.64 -26.71 49.27
CA ARG A 92 -12.28 -25.28 49.17
C ARG A 92 -11.63 -24.72 47.90
N VAL A 93 -12.41 -23.81 47.31
CA VAL A 93 -11.97 -22.62 46.60
C VAL A 93 -11.28 -21.64 47.56
N THR A 94 -10.02 -21.34 47.28
CA THR A 94 -9.24 -20.14 47.66
C THR A 94 -8.27 -19.93 46.50
N GLY A 95 -8.16 -18.78 45.86
CA GLY A 95 -7.76 -17.49 46.43
C GLY A 95 -6.38 -17.16 45.84
N ASP A 96 -6.27 -15.97 45.24
CA ASP A 96 -5.10 -15.33 44.62
C ASP A 96 -3.70 -15.93 44.92
N GLU A 97 -2.96 -16.27 43.86
CA GLU A 97 -1.51 -16.16 43.86
C GLU A 97 -1.02 -15.46 42.59
N SER A 98 -0.58 -14.22 42.80
CA SER A 98 0.19 -13.41 41.88
C SER A 98 1.54 -14.08 41.58
N VAL A 99 1.74 -14.53 40.34
CA VAL A 99 3.06 -14.99 39.86
C VAL A 99 3.94 -13.76 39.61
N ILE A 100 4.85 -13.50 40.54
CA ILE A 100 5.90 -12.49 40.42
C ILE A 100 7.05 -13.12 39.61
N TYR A 101 7.30 -12.60 38.40
CA TYR A 101 8.53 -12.90 37.66
C TYR A 101 9.71 -12.13 38.29
N PRO A 102 10.87 -12.76 38.55
CA PRO A 102 12.04 -12.02 38.99
C PRO A 102 12.58 -11.15 37.84
N SER A 103 12.74 -9.85 38.11
CA SER A 103 13.42 -8.91 37.21
C SER A 103 14.89 -9.30 37.03
N PRO A 104 15.44 -9.33 35.80
CA PRO A 104 16.86 -9.58 35.60
C PRO A 104 17.68 -8.37 36.08
N SER A 105 18.67 -8.64 36.94
CA SER A 105 19.67 -7.67 37.38
C SER A 105 20.45 -7.11 36.18
N PRO A 106 20.80 -5.80 36.17
CA PRO A 106 21.56 -5.20 35.08
C PRO A 106 22.98 -5.76 35.01
N LEU A 107 23.39 -6.18 33.82
CA LEU A 107 24.76 -6.56 33.50
C LEU A 107 25.71 -5.34 33.63
N PRO A 108 26.94 -5.53 34.11
CA PRO A 108 27.90 -4.43 34.23
C PRO A 108 28.34 -3.90 32.86
N SER A 109 28.37 -2.58 32.73
CA SER A 109 28.89 -1.85 31.57
C SER A 109 30.39 -2.09 31.38
N PRO A 110 30.90 -2.34 30.16
CA PRO A 110 32.33 -2.41 29.93
C PRO A 110 32.97 -1.02 30.05
N SER A 111 33.95 -0.89 30.95
CA SER A 111 34.88 0.24 31.04
C SER A 111 35.73 0.34 29.77
N PRO A 112 36.00 1.54 29.22
CA PRO A 112 36.83 1.69 28.04
C PRO A 112 38.30 1.33 28.32
N SER A 113 38.92 0.65 27.35
CA SER A 113 40.33 0.25 27.35
C SER A 113 41.30 1.45 27.17
N PRO A 114 42.55 1.38 27.68
CA PRO A 114 43.41 2.55 27.88
C PRO A 114 44.10 3.13 26.62
N SER A 115 43.69 2.76 25.41
CA SER A 115 44.42 3.12 24.18
C SER A 115 43.86 4.34 23.42
N LEU A 116 43.04 5.17 24.07
CA LEU A 116 42.48 6.42 23.51
C LEU A 116 42.87 7.69 24.28
N MET A 117 43.69 7.58 25.33
CA MET A 117 44.14 8.71 26.15
C MET A 117 45.52 9.28 25.78
N GLU A 118 46.31 8.60 24.94
CA GLU A 118 47.64 9.12 24.52
C GLU A 118 47.60 10.01 23.27
N SER A 119 46.54 9.95 22.46
CA SER A 119 46.42 10.79 21.25
C SER A 119 45.85 12.19 21.53
N VAL A 120 45.43 12.47 22.76
CA VAL A 120 44.84 13.77 23.17
C VAL A 120 45.88 14.69 23.85
N GLN A 121 47.08 14.20 24.18
CA GLN A 121 48.14 14.98 24.84
C GLN A 121 49.25 15.52 23.93
N GLN A 122 49.20 15.30 22.61
CA GLN A 122 50.20 15.82 21.65
C GLN A 122 49.64 16.85 20.65
N GLY A 123 48.67 17.66 21.07
CA GLY A 123 48.09 18.75 20.27
C GLY A 123 48.17 20.15 20.88
N GLN A 124 48.78 20.33 22.06
CA GLN A 124 48.87 21.64 22.72
C GLN A 124 50.33 22.10 22.81
N LYS A 125 50.77 22.91 21.84
CA LYS A 125 51.80 23.96 22.02
C LYS A 125 51.94 24.81 20.75
N THR A 126 50.97 25.70 20.51
CA THR A 126 51.21 27.04 19.94
C THR A 126 50.03 27.93 20.31
N ALA A 127 50.14 28.66 21.42
CA ALA A 127 49.21 29.72 21.77
C ALA A 127 49.65 31.01 21.04
N SER A 128 48.83 31.48 20.10
CA SER A 128 48.85 32.87 19.63
C SER A 128 47.62 33.58 20.17
N LYS A 129 47.84 34.69 20.87
CA LYS A 129 46.81 35.59 21.37
C LYS A 129 46.22 36.35 20.19
N ASP A 130 45.04 35.95 19.71
CA ASP A 130 44.03 36.93 19.30
C ASP A 130 42.63 36.32 19.30
N GLY A 131 41.66 37.08 19.78
CA GLY A 131 40.29 36.64 19.99
C GLY A 131 39.57 36.40 18.67
N SER A 132 39.49 35.15 18.23
CA SER A 132 38.54 34.74 17.18
C SER A 132 38.09 33.29 17.38
N LYS A 133 36.77 33.12 17.26
CA LYS A 133 35.92 31.93 17.37
C LYS A 133 36.58 30.64 16.83
N LEU A 134 36.83 29.65 17.70
CA LEU A 134 37.21 28.29 17.28
C LEU A 134 35.99 27.59 16.66
N GLU A 135 35.99 27.41 15.34
CA GLU A 135 35.15 26.41 14.67
C GLU A 135 35.94 25.11 14.54
N LEU A 136 35.47 24.04 15.18
CA LEU A 136 35.93 22.68 14.93
C LEU A 136 35.41 22.23 13.56
N ARG A 137 36.30 22.15 12.57
CA ARG A 137 36.00 21.57 11.25
C ARG A 137 36.28 20.06 11.29
N PHE A 138 35.25 19.25 11.10
CA PHE A 138 35.41 17.85 10.71
C PHE A 138 35.68 17.79 9.20
N ASP A 139 36.88 17.38 8.81
CA ASP A 139 37.25 17.16 7.41
C ASP A 139 36.78 15.74 7.02
N LEU A 140 35.54 15.63 6.54
CA LEU A 140 35.06 14.44 5.83
C LEU A 140 35.85 14.40 4.52
N GLY A 141 36.79 13.48 4.34
CA GLY A 141 37.73 13.41 3.22
C GLY A 141 37.07 13.32 1.83
N LEU A 142 36.51 14.44 1.36
CA LEU A 142 35.86 14.58 0.08
C LEU A 142 36.85 15.08 -0.98
N PRO A 143 36.76 14.60 -2.24
CA PRO A 143 37.62 15.01 -3.33
C PRO A 143 37.65 16.54 -3.56
N SER A 144 38.81 17.07 -3.95
CA SER A 144 39.07 18.51 -4.13
C SER A 144 38.17 19.22 -5.14
N THR A 145 37.47 18.47 -5.99
CA THR A 145 36.45 18.95 -6.94
C THR A 145 35.22 19.55 -6.26
N LEU A 146 34.92 19.18 -5.01
CA LEU A 146 33.75 19.68 -4.27
C LEU A 146 33.98 21.02 -3.54
N LYS A 147 35.23 21.46 -3.37
CA LYS A 147 35.55 22.73 -2.69
C LYS A 147 35.32 23.98 -3.56
N SER A 148 35.22 23.84 -4.88
CA SER A 148 35.03 24.97 -5.81
C SER A 148 33.55 25.38 -5.98
N LEU A 149 32.61 24.50 -5.67
CA LEU A 149 31.16 24.75 -5.75
C LEU A 149 30.59 25.46 -4.51
N ALA A 150 31.35 25.54 -3.41
CA ALA A 150 30.91 26.11 -2.13
C ALA A 150 31.03 27.65 -2.01
N ARG A 151 31.27 28.37 -3.10
CA ARG A 151 31.28 29.86 -3.09
C ARG A 151 29.95 30.39 -3.63
N GLY A 152 28.99 30.55 -2.73
CA GLY A 152 27.73 31.23 -3.03
C GLY A 152 27.96 32.67 -3.54
N PRO A 153 27.05 33.20 -4.39
CA PRO A 153 27.24 34.51 -5.00
C PRO A 153 27.13 35.63 -3.95
N ARG A 154 27.98 36.67 -4.12
CA ARG A 154 27.92 37.91 -3.33
C ARG A 154 26.56 38.57 -3.52
N LYS A 155 25.98 39.04 -2.40
CA LYS A 155 24.71 39.77 -2.34
C LYS A 155 24.72 40.98 -3.28
N SER A 156 24.02 40.87 -4.40
CA SER A 156 23.48 42.00 -5.15
C SER A 156 21.96 41.94 -5.06
N ASN A 157 21.32 43.06 -4.70
CA ASN A 157 19.88 43.24 -4.58
C ASN A 157 19.07 42.38 -5.55
N SER A 158 18.48 41.29 -5.06
CA SER A 158 17.54 40.48 -5.82
C SER A 158 16.14 40.84 -5.37
N GLU A 159 15.31 41.33 -6.30
CA GLU A 159 13.87 41.11 -6.22
C GLU A 159 13.65 39.65 -5.79
N ALA A 160 12.93 39.44 -4.70
CA ALA A 160 12.63 38.11 -4.20
C ALA A 160 11.78 37.37 -5.26
N THR A 161 12.44 36.68 -6.19
CA THR A 161 11.83 35.60 -6.95
C THR A 161 11.26 34.66 -5.91
N LYS A 162 9.93 34.66 -5.76
CA LYS A 162 9.23 33.64 -4.98
C LYS A 162 9.56 32.29 -5.63
N HIS A 163 10.60 31.64 -5.14
CA HIS A 163 10.91 30.29 -5.55
C HIS A 163 9.75 29.42 -5.06
N THR A 164 8.98 28.86 -5.99
CA THR A 164 7.95 27.89 -5.67
C THR A 164 8.66 26.64 -5.18
N HIS A 165 8.48 26.34 -3.90
CA HIS A 165 8.87 25.05 -3.37
C HIS A 165 7.76 24.03 -3.64
N ARG A 166 8.17 22.78 -3.86
CA ARG A 166 7.26 21.64 -4.01
C ARG A 166 7.82 20.42 -3.29
N THR A 167 6.91 19.55 -2.86
CA THR A 167 7.25 18.30 -2.19
C THR A 167 7.58 17.21 -3.21
N GLY A 168 8.79 16.66 -3.12
CA GLY A 168 9.24 15.48 -3.85
C GLY A 168 9.26 14.24 -2.96
N ILE A 169 9.19 13.07 -3.60
CA ILE A 169 9.44 11.76 -2.98
C ILE A 169 10.64 11.15 -3.68
N LEU A 170 11.64 10.73 -2.90
CA LEU A 170 12.76 9.91 -3.33
C LEU A 170 12.67 8.55 -2.64
N THR A 171 12.67 7.48 -3.42
CA THR A 171 12.84 6.11 -2.93
C THR A 171 14.15 5.53 -3.43
N VAL A 172 14.80 4.73 -2.57
CA VAL A 172 16.09 4.07 -2.86
C VAL A 172 16.02 2.64 -2.34
N LYS A 173 16.60 1.71 -3.11
CA LYS A 173 16.87 0.32 -2.73
C LYS A 173 18.24 -0.10 -3.28
N CYS A 174 19.13 -0.57 -2.42
CA CYS A 174 20.45 -1.08 -2.79
C CYS A 174 21.01 -2.01 -1.72
N GLU A 175 22.19 -2.61 -1.96
CA GLU A 175 22.97 -3.24 -0.89
C GLU A 175 23.37 -2.21 0.17
N ASP A 176 23.33 -2.61 1.44
CA ASP A 176 23.66 -1.74 2.57
C ASP A 176 25.16 -1.53 2.70
N GLY A 177 25.54 -0.37 3.22
CA GLY A 177 26.91 0.07 3.33
C GLY A 177 27.05 1.29 4.24
N PRO A 178 28.19 1.44 4.94
CA PRO A 178 28.43 2.59 5.79
C PRO A 178 28.29 3.91 5.05
N GLY A 179 27.51 4.84 5.62
CA GLY A 179 27.39 6.21 5.13
C GLY A 179 26.31 6.44 4.06
N LEU A 180 25.60 5.41 3.58
CA LEU A 180 24.54 5.55 2.55
C LEU A 180 23.49 6.62 2.89
N ILE A 181 22.89 6.53 4.07
CA ILE A 181 21.88 7.50 4.53
C ILE A 181 22.48 8.91 4.56
N GLY A 182 23.70 9.05 5.07
CA GLY A 182 24.42 10.33 5.13
C GLY A 182 24.66 10.90 3.73
N THR A 183 25.09 10.07 2.78
CA THR A 183 25.32 10.43 1.37
C THR A 183 24.03 10.95 0.72
N VAL A 184 22.93 10.21 0.81
CA VAL A 184 21.64 10.57 0.19
C VAL A 184 21.08 11.86 0.80
N THR A 185 21.07 11.96 2.13
CA THR A 185 20.53 13.13 2.83
C THR A 185 21.39 14.38 2.62
N SER A 186 22.73 14.24 2.65
CA SER A 186 23.65 15.35 2.36
C SER A 186 23.51 15.83 0.91
N PHE A 187 23.32 14.91 -0.03
CA PHE A 187 23.06 15.25 -1.43
C PHE A 187 21.83 16.15 -1.57
N LEU A 188 20.70 15.76 -0.96
CA LEU A 188 19.48 16.58 -0.97
C LEU A 188 19.71 17.95 -0.30
N HIS A 189 20.38 17.97 0.85
CA HIS A 189 20.72 19.20 1.56
C HIS A 189 21.55 20.17 0.70
N MET A 190 22.56 19.68 -0.04
CA MET A 190 23.39 20.50 -0.92
C MET A 190 22.60 21.17 -2.06
N HIS A 191 21.45 20.61 -2.43
CA HIS A 191 20.54 21.16 -3.44
C HIS A 191 19.41 22.00 -2.83
N GLY A 192 19.53 22.36 -1.54
CA GLY A 192 18.57 23.21 -0.83
C GLY A 192 17.27 22.52 -0.47
N ALA A 193 17.24 21.18 -0.43
CA ALA A 193 16.06 20.45 0.02
C ALA A 193 15.95 20.47 1.55
N ASN A 194 14.71 20.56 2.03
CA ASN A 194 14.34 20.35 3.43
C ASN A 194 13.59 19.01 3.55
N ILE A 195 14.13 18.06 4.29
CA ILE A 195 13.51 16.73 4.44
C ILE A 195 12.39 16.81 5.48
N GLU A 196 11.18 16.42 5.08
CA GLU A 196 9.95 16.45 5.91
C GLU A 196 9.69 15.10 6.60
N ASP A 197 9.92 13.99 5.89
CA ASP A 197 9.79 12.62 6.40
C ASP A 197 10.93 11.77 5.84
N CYS A 198 11.48 10.91 6.69
CA CYS A 198 12.59 10.02 6.34
C CYS A 198 12.34 8.67 7.00
N ARG A 199 12.20 7.63 6.18
CA ARG A 199 12.03 6.24 6.60
C ARG A 199 13.13 5.40 5.99
N THR A 200 13.73 4.55 6.80
CA THR A 200 14.84 3.67 6.41
C THR A 200 14.69 2.32 7.06
N HIS A 201 15.05 1.26 6.35
CA HIS A 201 15.13 -0.08 6.91
C HIS A 201 16.20 -0.89 6.18
N THR A 202 17.02 -1.64 6.92
CA THR A 202 17.95 -2.63 6.37
C THR A 202 17.39 -4.02 6.66
N THR A 203 17.20 -4.83 5.60
CA THR A 203 16.77 -6.21 5.72
C THR A 203 17.89 -7.08 6.32
N PRO A 204 17.58 -8.22 6.94
CA PRO A 204 18.61 -9.18 7.36
C PRO A 204 19.50 -9.70 6.21
N GLY A 205 19.02 -9.62 4.96
CA GLY A 205 19.77 -9.97 3.75
C GLY A 205 20.78 -8.91 3.31
N GLY A 206 20.79 -7.74 3.97
CA GLY A 206 21.72 -6.66 3.67
C GLY A 206 21.23 -5.70 2.59
N ILE A 207 19.94 -5.69 2.27
CA ILE A 207 19.34 -4.67 1.39
C ILE A 207 18.79 -3.52 2.24
N ILE A 208 19.20 -2.30 1.93
CA ILE A 208 18.64 -1.09 2.54
C ILE A 208 17.58 -0.47 1.62
N VAL A 209 16.47 -0.05 2.21
CA VAL A 209 15.43 0.75 1.57
C VAL A 209 15.27 2.07 2.28
N ILE A 210 15.14 3.16 1.50
CA ILE A 210 14.98 4.52 2.00
C ILE A 210 13.81 5.16 1.26
N ARG A 211 12.92 5.82 2.01
CA ARG A 211 11.89 6.72 1.49
C ARG A 211 12.05 8.08 2.13
N LEU A 212 12.24 9.10 1.30
CA LEU A 212 12.41 10.49 1.71
C LEU A 212 11.30 11.32 1.07
N GLN A 213 10.59 12.07 1.90
CA GLN A 213 9.74 13.17 1.45
C GLN A 213 10.43 14.48 1.80
N PHE A 214 10.53 15.38 0.83
CA PHE A 214 11.27 16.62 1.02
C PHE A 214 10.70 17.77 0.20
N GLU A 215 10.83 18.97 0.72
CA GLU A 215 10.52 20.22 0.03
C GLU A 215 11.78 20.75 -0.68
N ILE A 216 11.67 21.15 -1.94
CA ILE A 216 12.79 21.71 -2.71
C ILE A 216 12.28 22.78 -3.69
N PRO A 217 13.08 23.81 -4.06
CA PRO A 217 12.71 24.70 -5.15
C PRO A 217 12.50 23.94 -6.46
N GLU A 218 11.37 24.21 -7.12
CA GLU A 218 10.88 23.45 -8.28
C GLU A 218 11.92 23.31 -9.40
N HIS A 219 12.70 24.36 -9.65
CA HIS A 219 13.73 24.41 -10.69
C HIS A 219 14.91 23.46 -10.44
N TRP A 220 15.13 22.99 -9.21
CA TRP A 220 16.21 22.06 -8.89
C TRP A 220 15.90 20.61 -9.28
N MET A 221 14.63 20.22 -9.44
CA MET A 221 14.25 18.80 -9.60
C MET A 221 14.92 18.12 -10.80
N GLY A 222 15.04 18.82 -11.93
CA GLY A 222 15.73 18.29 -13.11
C GLY A 222 17.21 18.03 -12.85
N VAL A 223 17.89 19.02 -12.24
CA VAL A 223 19.31 18.91 -11.88
C VAL A 223 19.52 17.81 -10.84
N VAL A 224 18.69 17.77 -9.79
CA VAL A 224 18.73 16.76 -8.73
C VAL A 224 18.56 15.36 -9.31
N ARG A 225 17.67 15.16 -10.28
CA ARG A 225 17.48 13.85 -10.93
C ARG A 225 18.74 13.38 -11.65
N GLU A 226 19.30 14.21 -12.52
CA GLU A 226 20.50 13.86 -13.30
C GLU A 226 21.74 13.69 -12.41
N ALA A 227 21.88 14.59 -11.44
CA ALA A 227 22.95 14.56 -10.45
C ALA A 227 22.87 13.34 -9.53
N PHE A 228 21.66 12.96 -9.08
CA PHE A 228 21.48 11.79 -8.22
C PHE A 228 21.83 10.51 -8.97
N GLN A 229 21.36 10.37 -10.22
CA GLN A 229 21.69 9.21 -11.07
C GLN A 229 23.20 8.97 -11.14
N THR A 230 23.94 10.01 -11.53
CA THR A 230 25.37 9.90 -11.84
C THR A 230 26.27 9.89 -10.62
N MET A 231 25.96 10.67 -9.58
CA MET A 231 26.83 10.82 -8.42
C MET A 231 26.48 9.89 -7.26
N ILE A 232 25.22 9.42 -7.17
CA ILE A 232 24.74 8.63 -6.03
C ILE A 232 24.21 7.27 -6.47
N ALA A 233 23.35 7.17 -7.48
CA ALA A 233 22.74 5.90 -7.82
C ALA A 233 23.74 4.91 -8.45
N GLU A 234 24.49 5.34 -9.48
CA GLU A 234 25.45 4.48 -10.19
C GLU A 234 26.58 3.95 -9.31
N PRO A 235 27.24 4.75 -8.43
CA PRO A 235 28.34 4.25 -7.60
C PRO A 235 27.93 3.21 -6.56
N TYR A 236 26.65 3.16 -6.20
CA TYR A 236 26.10 2.26 -5.17
C TYR A 236 25.09 1.26 -5.74
N ASP A 237 25.00 1.14 -7.07
CA ASP A 237 24.06 0.25 -7.79
C ASP A 237 22.61 0.37 -7.28
N MET A 238 22.13 1.60 -7.14
CA MET A 238 20.81 1.87 -6.57
C MET A 238 19.69 1.67 -7.59
N THR A 239 18.64 0.96 -7.19
CA THR A 239 17.31 1.14 -7.76
C THR A 239 16.64 2.31 -7.06
N TRP A 240 16.21 3.32 -7.80
CA TRP A 240 15.64 4.53 -7.20
C TRP A 240 14.53 5.14 -8.06
N TYR A 241 13.65 5.87 -7.40
CA TYR A 241 12.64 6.68 -8.07
C TYR A 241 12.58 8.05 -7.42
N LEU A 242 12.47 9.08 -8.25
CA LEU A 242 12.25 10.45 -7.82
C LEU A 242 11.06 11.01 -8.57
N ARG A 243 10.09 11.54 -7.85
CA ARG A 243 8.87 12.11 -8.42
C ARG A 243 8.34 13.24 -7.58
N TRP A 244 7.46 14.05 -8.15
CA TRP A 244 6.69 14.99 -7.35
C TRP A 244 5.61 14.26 -6.57
N HIS A 245 5.37 14.65 -5.31
CA HIS A 245 4.27 14.10 -4.52
C HIS A 245 2.90 14.32 -5.21
N SER A 246 2.76 15.42 -5.95
CA SER A 246 1.54 15.78 -6.69
C SER A 246 1.30 14.97 -7.97
N GLU A 247 2.29 14.22 -8.45
CA GLU A 247 2.10 13.35 -9.63
C GLU A 247 1.21 12.16 -9.23
N LEU A 248 0.07 12.02 -9.89
CA LEU A 248 -0.84 10.91 -9.65
C LEU A 248 -0.43 9.72 -10.51
N LYS A 249 -0.37 8.53 -9.90
CA LYS A 249 -0.17 7.29 -10.66
C LYS A 249 -1.45 6.93 -11.40
N LYS A 250 -1.31 6.44 -12.62
CA LYS A 250 -2.38 5.89 -13.44
C LYS A 250 -2.65 4.46 -13.07
N ILE A 251 -3.90 4.12 -12.80
CA ILE A 251 -4.29 2.76 -12.44
C ILE A 251 -5.37 2.23 -13.38
N ALA A 252 -5.26 0.96 -13.73
CA ALA A 252 -6.37 0.20 -14.30
C ALA A 252 -6.85 -0.86 -13.30
N ILE A 253 -8.12 -1.21 -13.39
CA ILE A 253 -8.75 -2.18 -12.48
C ILE A 253 -9.39 -3.30 -13.29
N LEU A 254 -9.06 -4.55 -12.97
CA LEU A 254 -9.76 -5.73 -13.48
C LEU A 254 -10.76 -6.22 -12.45
N CYS A 255 -11.97 -6.56 -12.89
CA CYS A 255 -13.04 -7.05 -12.02
C CYS A 255 -13.88 -8.15 -12.68
N THR A 256 -14.63 -8.90 -11.86
CA THR A 256 -15.53 -9.96 -12.35
C THR A 256 -17.00 -9.59 -12.06
N LYS A 257 -17.62 -10.21 -11.05
CA LYS A 257 -19.03 -9.95 -10.68
C LYS A 257 -19.19 -9.45 -9.26
N GLU A 258 -18.20 -9.69 -8.40
CA GLU A 258 -18.22 -9.18 -7.03
C GLU A 258 -17.79 -7.71 -7.06
N ASP A 259 -18.63 -6.86 -6.47
CA ASP A 259 -18.56 -5.40 -6.58
C ASP A 259 -17.72 -4.77 -5.47
N HIS A 260 -17.74 -5.34 -4.26
CA HIS A 260 -17.23 -4.73 -3.03
C HIS A 260 -15.79 -4.18 -3.15
N ALA A 261 -14.86 -4.97 -3.71
CA ALA A 261 -13.47 -4.55 -3.87
C ALA A 261 -13.30 -3.44 -4.92
N LEU A 262 -14.06 -3.51 -6.03
CA LEU A 262 -14.05 -2.46 -7.06
C LEU A 262 -14.61 -1.16 -6.49
N MET A 263 -15.80 -1.23 -5.88
CA MET A 263 -16.49 -0.07 -5.32
C MET A 263 -15.67 0.64 -4.24
N GLU A 264 -14.93 -0.11 -3.41
CA GLU A 264 -14.01 0.47 -2.44
C GLU A 264 -12.97 1.38 -3.10
N ILE A 265 -12.31 0.91 -4.17
CA ILE A 265 -11.30 1.70 -4.88
C ILE A 265 -11.92 2.91 -5.60
N LEU A 266 -13.08 2.73 -6.24
CA LEU A 266 -13.77 3.82 -6.93
C LEU A 266 -14.21 4.92 -5.94
N TRP A 267 -14.79 4.54 -4.80
CA TRP A 267 -15.21 5.48 -3.77
C TRP A 267 -14.04 6.16 -3.07
N ALA A 268 -12.99 5.41 -2.71
CA ALA A 268 -11.80 5.98 -2.09
C ALA A 268 -11.13 7.00 -3.04
N THR A 269 -11.10 6.72 -4.35
CA THR A 269 -10.61 7.67 -5.36
C THR A 269 -11.51 8.90 -5.47
N THR A 270 -12.83 8.72 -5.51
CA THR A 270 -13.80 9.84 -5.57
C THR A 270 -13.67 10.79 -4.37
N ARG A 271 -13.34 10.24 -3.18
CA ARG A 271 -13.10 11.00 -1.95
C ARG A 271 -11.69 11.58 -1.83
N GLN A 272 -10.83 11.34 -2.83
CA GLN A 272 -9.42 11.75 -2.84
C GLN A 272 -8.57 11.08 -1.73
N ASP A 273 -9.00 9.92 -1.23
CA ASP A 273 -8.23 9.13 -0.27
C ASP A 273 -7.12 8.30 -0.95
N LEU A 274 -7.31 7.98 -2.24
CA LEU A 274 -6.30 7.36 -3.09
C LEU A 274 -5.75 8.39 -4.08
N PRO A 275 -4.44 8.70 -4.04
CA PRO A 275 -3.83 9.69 -4.94
C PRO A 275 -3.52 9.07 -6.31
N CYS A 276 -4.56 8.79 -7.09
CA CYS A 276 -4.44 8.17 -8.41
C CYS A 276 -5.42 8.72 -9.45
N GLU A 277 -5.11 8.43 -10.71
CA GLU A 277 -6.00 8.56 -11.86
C GLU A 277 -6.44 7.16 -12.31
N ILE A 278 -7.74 6.86 -12.22
CA ILE A 278 -8.27 5.60 -12.77
C ILE A 278 -8.47 5.78 -14.28
N THR A 279 -7.67 5.08 -15.08
CA THR A 279 -7.72 5.20 -16.54
C THR A 279 -8.85 4.38 -17.14
N THR A 280 -9.06 3.17 -16.64
CA THR A 280 -10.10 2.26 -17.12
C THR A 280 -10.41 1.18 -16.09
N VAL A 281 -11.67 0.75 -16.09
CA VAL A 281 -12.11 -0.49 -15.43
C VAL A 281 -12.41 -1.50 -16.53
N VAL A 282 -11.85 -2.69 -16.42
CA VAL A 282 -12.10 -3.78 -17.36
C VAL A 282 -12.78 -4.92 -16.60
N GLY A 283 -13.92 -5.37 -17.10
CA GLY A 283 -14.63 -6.51 -16.54
C GLY A 283 -14.80 -7.62 -17.56
N ASN A 284 -14.73 -8.88 -17.09
CA ASN A 284 -15.09 -10.02 -17.95
C ASN A 284 -16.60 -10.29 -18.03
N HIS A 285 -17.39 -9.52 -17.26
CA HIS A 285 -18.84 -9.46 -17.34
C HIS A 285 -19.33 -8.00 -17.37
N ASP A 286 -20.59 -7.77 -17.72
CA ASP A 286 -21.20 -6.43 -17.73
C ASP A 286 -21.87 -6.04 -16.40
N ASP A 287 -21.94 -6.96 -15.42
CA ASP A 287 -22.67 -6.78 -14.15
C ASP A 287 -22.33 -5.46 -13.44
N LEU A 288 -21.07 -5.02 -13.48
CA LEU A 288 -20.56 -3.85 -12.75
C LEU A 288 -20.48 -2.57 -13.59
N ARG A 289 -20.82 -2.62 -14.89
CA ARG A 289 -20.80 -1.46 -15.78
C ARG A 289 -21.68 -0.32 -15.27
N PRO A 290 -22.97 -0.52 -14.92
CA PRO A 290 -23.85 0.59 -14.56
C PRO A 290 -23.36 1.35 -13.33
N ALA A 291 -22.88 0.62 -12.31
CA ALA A 291 -22.34 1.22 -11.08
C ALA A 291 -21.05 2.00 -11.34
N THR A 292 -20.18 1.49 -12.20
CA THR A 292 -18.90 2.12 -12.56
C THR A 292 -19.11 3.41 -13.35
N GLU A 293 -19.93 3.36 -14.40
CA GLU A 293 -20.23 4.50 -15.26
C GLU A 293 -21.02 5.58 -14.52
N GLN A 294 -21.90 5.20 -13.57
CA GLN A 294 -22.61 6.15 -12.71
C GLN A 294 -21.67 6.98 -11.83
N LEU A 295 -20.52 6.43 -11.44
CA LEU A 295 -19.47 7.14 -10.72
C LEU A 295 -18.55 7.96 -11.66
N GLY A 296 -18.77 7.90 -12.96
CA GLY A 296 -18.02 8.65 -13.97
C GLY A 296 -16.77 7.97 -14.51
N TYR A 297 -16.58 6.67 -14.23
CA TYR A 297 -15.41 5.90 -14.69
C TYR A 297 -15.72 5.13 -15.98
N ASN A 298 -14.72 5.02 -16.86
CA ASN A 298 -14.81 4.22 -18.07
C ASN A 298 -14.85 2.72 -17.75
N TYR A 299 -15.78 1.97 -18.37
CA TYR A 299 -15.89 0.53 -18.24
C TYR A 299 -15.78 -0.17 -19.60
N VAL A 300 -14.84 -1.09 -19.72
CA VAL A 300 -14.66 -1.94 -20.92
C VAL A 300 -15.04 -3.37 -20.56
N HIS A 301 -15.94 -3.96 -21.35
CA HIS A 301 -16.34 -5.36 -21.18
C HIS A 301 -15.55 -6.21 -22.16
N ILE A 302 -14.77 -7.15 -21.63
CA ILE A 302 -13.95 -8.10 -22.41
C ILE A 302 -14.31 -9.52 -21.95
N PRO A 303 -15.25 -10.21 -22.61
CA PRO A 303 -15.66 -11.54 -22.20
C PRO A 303 -14.49 -12.55 -22.30
N VAL A 304 -14.42 -13.45 -21.33
CA VAL A 304 -13.39 -14.51 -21.26
C VAL A 304 -14.05 -15.87 -21.08
N ASP A 305 -13.65 -16.81 -21.92
CA ASP A 305 -13.93 -18.24 -21.82
C ASP A 305 -12.62 -19.04 -22.00
N LYS A 306 -12.72 -20.37 -22.05
CA LYS A 306 -11.55 -21.24 -22.15
C LYS A 306 -10.87 -21.21 -23.51
N GLU A 307 -11.61 -20.87 -24.56
CA GLU A 307 -11.15 -20.94 -25.95
C GLU A 307 -10.57 -19.59 -26.42
N ASN A 308 -11.05 -18.48 -25.84
CA ASN A 308 -10.66 -17.13 -26.25
C ASN A 308 -9.63 -16.45 -25.34
N LYS A 309 -9.16 -17.09 -24.27
CA LYS A 309 -8.33 -16.47 -23.22
C LYS A 309 -7.17 -15.61 -23.76
N ALA A 310 -6.39 -16.13 -24.70
CA ALA A 310 -5.24 -15.41 -25.28
C ALA A 310 -5.66 -14.15 -26.05
N ILE A 311 -6.82 -14.19 -26.71
CA ILE A 311 -7.39 -13.03 -27.43
C ILE A 311 -7.85 -11.99 -26.40
N SER A 312 -8.60 -12.42 -25.38
CA SER A 312 -9.09 -11.53 -24.33
C SER A 312 -7.95 -10.87 -23.55
N GLU A 313 -6.90 -11.61 -23.19
CA GLU A 313 -5.72 -11.04 -22.51
C GLU A 313 -5.01 -9.99 -23.35
N LYS A 314 -4.98 -10.16 -24.68
CA LYS A 314 -4.45 -9.16 -25.60
C LYS A 314 -5.30 -7.89 -25.63
N GLU A 315 -6.63 -8.01 -25.65
CA GLU A 315 -7.52 -6.85 -25.58
C GLU A 315 -7.41 -6.12 -24.23
N VAL A 316 -7.28 -6.87 -23.13
CA VAL A 316 -7.01 -6.30 -21.80
C VAL A 316 -5.67 -5.55 -21.83
N MET A 317 -4.62 -6.14 -22.40
CA MET A 317 -3.29 -5.51 -22.52
C MET A 317 -3.35 -4.16 -23.23
N ASP A 318 -4.10 -4.08 -24.33
CA ASP A 318 -4.28 -2.83 -25.08
C ASP A 318 -4.99 -1.76 -24.22
N CYS A 319 -5.93 -2.16 -23.36
CA CYS A 319 -6.65 -1.26 -22.46
C CYS A 319 -5.79 -0.75 -21.29
N VAL A 320 -4.89 -1.59 -20.77
CA VAL A 320 -4.09 -1.27 -19.57
C VAL A 320 -2.69 -0.75 -19.90
N LYS A 321 -2.40 -0.52 -21.19
CA LYS A 321 -1.09 -0.06 -21.63
C LYS A 321 -0.74 1.31 -21.04
N GLY A 322 0.43 1.41 -20.40
CA GLY A 322 0.96 2.66 -19.86
C GLY A 322 0.33 3.09 -18.53
N VAL A 323 -0.35 2.18 -17.83
CA VAL A 323 -0.70 2.38 -16.40
C VAL A 323 0.51 2.07 -15.52
N ASP A 324 0.56 2.72 -14.36
CA ASP A 324 1.63 2.54 -13.39
C ASP A 324 1.39 1.34 -12.46
N VAL A 325 0.12 0.95 -12.26
CA VAL A 325 -0.27 -0.25 -11.51
C VAL A 325 -1.59 -0.83 -12.01
N LEU A 326 -1.66 -2.16 -12.07
CA LEU A 326 -2.87 -2.90 -12.37
C LEU A 326 -3.46 -3.49 -11.08
N VAL A 327 -4.74 -3.27 -10.80
CA VAL A 327 -5.40 -3.79 -9.60
C VAL A 327 -6.40 -4.87 -9.97
N LEU A 328 -6.26 -6.06 -9.40
CA LEU A 328 -7.23 -7.15 -9.53
C LEU A 328 -8.26 -7.05 -8.40
N ALA A 329 -9.33 -6.30 -8.62
CA ALA A 329 -10.44 -6.16 -7.69
C ALA A 329 -11.34 -7.40 -7.75
N ARG A 330 -10.89 -8.50 -7.14
CA ARG A 330 -11.56 -9.81 -7.16
C ARG A 330 -11.80 -10.32 -8.59
N TYR A 331 -10.79 -10.12 -9.45
CA TYR A 331 -10.76 -10.70 -10.79
C TYR A 331 -10.52 -12.20 -10.70
N MET A 332 -11.45 -13.01 -11.20
CA MET A 332 -11.45 -14.47 -10.99
C MET A 332 -10.76 -15.26 -12.09
N GLN A 333 -10.28 -14.60 -13.16
CA GLN A 333 -9.51 -15.27 -14.21
C GLN A 333 -8.04 -15.30 -13.81
N ILE A 334 -7.42 -16.47 -13.92
CA ILE A 334 -5.99 -16.63 -13.75
C ILE A 334 -5.30 -15.94 -14.94
N LEU A 335 -4.41 -14.98 -14.68
CA LEU A 335 -3.60 -14.34 -15.73
C LEU A 335 -2.53 -15.31 -16.23
N SER A 336 -2.23 -15.30 -17.52
CA SER A 336 -1.11 -16.06 -18.07
C SER A 336 0.25 -15.45 -17.70
N ASP A 337 1.30 -16.28 -17.70
CA ASP A 337 2.68 -15.83 -17.50
C ASP A 337 3.09 -14.79 -18.56
N GLU A 338 2.62 -14.95 -19.80
CA GLU A 338 2.87 -14.01 -20.89
C GLU A 338 2.26 -12.65 -20.60
N PHE A 339 1.03 -12.61 -20.07
CA PHE A 339 0.39 -11.36 -19.65
C PHE A 339 1.18 -10.68 -18.53
N ILE A 340 1.55 -11.43 -17.48
CA ILE A 340 2.27 -10.91 -16.31
C ILE A 340 3.62 -10.31 -16.72
N GLN A 341 4.34 -10.97 -17.63
CA GLN A 341 5.63 -10.47 -18.13
C GLN A 341 5.49 -9.27 -19.06
N SER A 342 4.38 -9.18 -19.80
CA SER A 342 4.20 -8.16 -20.84
C SER A 342 3.56 -6.86 -20.36
N VAL A 343 2.81 -6.89 -19.25
CA VAL A 343 2.04 -5.70 -18.80
C VAL A 343 2.91 -4.52 -18.40
N GLY A 344 4.16 -4.78 -18.01
CA GLY A 344 5.16 -3.75 -17.77
C GLY A 344 4.93 -2.89 -16.52
N CYS A 345 3.98 -3.26 -15.66
CA CYS A 345 3.71 -2.61 -14.39
C CYS A 345 3.41 -3.63 -13.28
N PRO A 346 3.56 -3.26 -12.00
CA PRO A 346 3.14 -4.11 -10.89
C PRO A 346 1.64 -4.40 -10.93
N ILE A 347 1.28 -5.63 -10.56
CA ILE A 347 -0.11 -6.07 -10.44
C ILE A 347 -0.40 -6.37 -8.97
N ILE A 348 -1.41 -5.74 -8.38
CA ILE A 348 -1.86 -5.98 -7.00
C ILE A 348 -3.13 -6.82 -7.03
N ASN A 349 -3.14 -7.92 -6.28
CA ASN A 349 -4.30 -8.80 -6.15
C ASN A 349 -4.83 -8.84 -4.72
N ILE A 350 -6.15 -9.04 -4.57
CA ILE A 350 -6.79 -9.34 -3.28
C ILE A 350 -7.30 -10.78 -3.25
N HIS A 351 -6.69 -11.55 -2.36
CA HIS A 351 -7.09 -12.92 -2.07
C HIS A 351 -7.96 -12.96 -0.80
N HIS A 352 -9.11 -13.63 -0.88
CA HIS A 352 -10.18 -13.67 0.15
C HIS A 352 -9.87 -14.56 1.36
N SER A 353 -8.63 -15.03 1.46
CA SER A 353 -8.18 -15.90 2.53
C SER A 353 -6.92 -15.32 3.18
N PHE A 354 -6.71 -15.68 4.44
CA PHE A 354 -5.44 -15.46 5.11
C PHE A 354 -4.48 -16.56 4.60
N LEU A 355 -3.68 -16.23 3.60
CA LEU A 355 -2.72 -17.18 3.04
C LEU A 355 -1.76 -17.66 4.16
N PRO A 356 -1.47 -18.97 4.26
CA PRO A 356 -1.72 -20.04 3.29
C PRO A 356 -3.01 -20.88 3.50
N ALA A 357 -4.00 -20.41 4.28
CA ALA A 357 -5.16 -21.24 4.66
C ALA A 357 -6.33 -21.21 3.65
N PHE A 358 -6.95 -22.37 3.38
CA PHE A 358 -8.19 -22.55 2.59
C PHE A 358 -8.08 -22.33 1.08
N VAL A 359 -7.24 -23.13 0.41
CA VAL A 359 -7.15 -23.20 -1.05
C VAL A 359 -8.39 -23.93 -1.64
N GLY A 360 -8.86 -23.49 -2.81
CA GLY A 360 -9.89 -24.18 -3.59
C GLY A 360 -11.28 -23.55 -3.55
N ALA A 361 -12.29 -24.28 -4.04
CA ALA A 361 -13.64 -23.75 -4.22
C ALA A 361 -14.39 -23.53 -2.89
N ASN A 362 -15.22 -22.48 -2.86
CA ASN A 362 -16.14 -22.14 -1.76
C ASN A 362 -15.47 -22.00 -0.37
N PRO A 363 -14.46 -21.12 -0.24
CA PRO A 363 -13.64 -20.90 0.96
C PRO A 363 -14.48 -20.67 2.23
N TYR A 364 -15.53 -19.84 2.13
CA TYR A 364 -16.39 -19.49 3.26
C TYR A 364 -17.21 -20.67 3.77
N ARG A 365 -17.56 -21.63 2.90
CA ARG A 365 -18.24 -22.86 3.34
C ARG A 365 -17.28 -23.77 4.09
N GLN A 366 -16.05 -23.92 3.59
CA GLN A 366 -15.00 -24.67 4.29
C GLN A 366 -14.69 -24.07 5.66
N ALA A 367 -14.60 -22.73 5.74
CA ALA A 367 -14.41 -22.01 6.99
C ALA A 367 -15.55 -22.24 7.99
N TYR A 368 -16.80 -22.22 7.51
CA TYR A 368 -17.99 -22.51 8.32
C TYR A 368 -17.97 -23.96 8.84
N ASP A 369 -17.76 -24.93 7.95
CA ASP A 369 -17.78 -26.35 8.30
C ASP A 369 -16.62 -26.72 9.25
N LYS A 370 -15.46 -26.05 9.17
CA LYS A 370 -14.36 -26.17 10.14
C LYS A 370 -14.57 -25.39 11.45
N GLY A 371 -15.59 -24.52 11.52
CA GLY A 371 -15.89 -23.74 12.72
C GLY A 371 -14.81 -22.73 13.10
N VAL A 372 -14.18 -22.08 12.11
CA VAL A 372 -13.11 -21.09 12.36
C VAL A 372 -13.59 -19.93 13.24
N ARG A 373 -12.63 -19.25 13.88
CA ARG A 373 -12.88 -18.06 14.70
C ARG A 373 -12.37 -16.77 14.07
N LEU A 374 -11.63 -16.89 12.98
CA LEU A 374 -11.08 -15.80 12.19
C LEU A 374 -11.30 -16.13 10.71
N ILE A 375 -11.58 -15.10 9.93
CA ILE A 375 -11.44 -15.08 8.47
C ILE A 375 -10.54 -13.90 8.12
N GLY A 376 -9.85 -13.94 6.99
CA GLY A 376 -8.93 -12.88 6.62
C GLY A 376 -8.80 -12.71 5.13
N ALA A 377 -8.07 -11.68 4.74
CA ALA A 377 -7.72 -11.40 3.35
C ALA A 377 -6.24 -11.05 3.25
N THR A 378 -5.69 -11.23 2.05
CA THR A 378 -4.28 -10.96 1.75
C THR A 378 -4.18 -10.17 0.45
N ALA A 379 -3.60 -8.98 0.52
CA ALA A 379 -3.18 -8.24 -0.66
C ALA A 379 -1.71 -8.55 -0.96
N HIS A 380 -1.40 -8.87 -2.21
CA HIS A 380 -0.06 -9.23 -2.63
C HIS A 380 0.20 -8.78 -4.07
N TYR A 381 1.47 -8.64 -4.45
CA TYR A 381 1.82 -8.51 -5.86
C TYR A 381 1.63 -9.85 -6.58
N VAL A 382 1.20 -9.84 -7.84
CA VAL A 382 1.08 -11.05 -8.65
C VAL A 382 2.42 -11.42 -9.25
N THR A 383 2.75 -12.71 -9.20
CA THR A 383 3.88 -13.35 -9.88
C THR A 383 3.35 -14.53 -10.71
N ALA A 384 4.23 -15.19 -11.47
CA ALA A 384 3.86 -16.41 -12.22
C ALA A 384 3.36 -17.54 -11.29
N ASP A 385 3.86 -17.57 -10.05
CA ASP A 385 3.39 -18.50 -9.02
C ASP A 385 2.06 -18.01 -8.43
N LEU A 386 0.98 -18.71 -8.77
CA LEU A 386 -0.39 -18.34 -8.39
C LEU A 386 -0.57 -18.15 -6.88
N ASP A 387 -1.04 -16.96 -6.49
CA ASP A 387 -1.27 -16.56 -5.08
C ASP A 387 -0.01 -16.69 -4.19
N GLN A 388 1.20 -16.63 -4.77
CA GLN A 388 2.47 -16.75 -4.04
C GLN A 388 3.37 -15.53 -4.17
N GLY A 389 2.91 -14.41 -4.73
CA GLY A 389 3.77 -13.22 -4.84
C GLY A 389 3.95 -12.47 -3.51
N PRO A 390 4.80 -11.43 -3.48
CA PRO A 390 5.14 -10.72 -2.25
C PRO A 390 3.92 -10.10 -1.58
N ILE A 391 3.67 -10.49 -0.32
CA ILE A 391 2.56 -9.98 0.49
C ILE A 391 2.80 -8.50 0.79
N ILE A 392 1.78 -7.67 0.56
CA ILE A 392 1.78 -6.24 0.89
C ILE A 392 1.06 -6.02 2.22
N GLU A 393 -0.11 -6.65 2.39
CA GLU A 393 -0.96 -6.42 3.56
C GLU A 393 -1.84 -7.63 3.87
N GLN A 394 -2.12 -7.86 5.15
CA GLN A 394 -3.04 -8.89 5.63
C GLN A 394 -3.84 -8.39 6.83
N ASP A 395 -5.11 -8.80 6.88
CA ASP A 395 -5.93 -8.57 8.06
C ASP A 395 -6.93 -9.70 8.29
N VAL A 396 -7.49 -9.75 9.49
CA VAL A 396 -8.45 -10.75 9.93
C VAL A 396 -9.62 -10.11 10.68
N ALA A 397 -10.80 -10.68 10.49
CA ALA A 397 -11.99 -10.39 11.28
C ALA A 397 -12.42 -11.61 12.10
N ARG A 398 -12.89 -11.34 13.32
CA ARG A 398 -13.43 -12.37 14.19
C ARG A 398 -14.81 -12.82 13.70
N VAL A 399 -14.98 -14.14 13.62
CA VAL A 399 -16.27 -14.79 13.36
C VAL A 399 -16.64 -15.73 14.50
N ASN A 400 -17.93 -16.03 14.66
CA ASN A 400 -18.41 -16.87 15.76
C ASN A 400 -19.44 -17.89 15.29
N TYR A 401 -19.74 -18.86 16.16
CA TYR A 401 -20.61 -20.01 15.87
C TYR A 401 -22.07 -19.67 15.53
N ARG A 402 -22.51 -18.42 15.76
CA ARG A 402 -23.87 -17.97 15.42
C ARG A 402 -23.97 -17.44 13.99
N MET A 403 -22.84 -17.20 13.34
CA MET A 403 -22.78 -16.60 12.01
C MET A 403 -23.02 -17.67 10.94
N SER A 404 -23.89 -17.36 9.98
CA SER A 404 -24.12 -18.20 8.82
C SER A 404 -22.99 -18.07 7.78
N VAL A 405 -22.96 -18.95 6.77
CA VAL A 405 -22.04 -18.82 5.62
C VAL A 405 -22.17 -17.46 4.92
N LYS A 406 -23.39 -16.90 4.88
CA LYS A 406 -23.63 -15.57 4.31
C LYS A 406 -22.97 -14.47 5.15
N ASP A 407 -23.06 -14.58 6.47
CA ASP A 407 -22.43 -13.60 7.39
C ASP A 407 -20.91 -13.68 7.30
N LEU A 408 -20.35 -14.90 7.18
CA LEU A 408 -18.92 -15.10 6.93
C LEU A 408 -18.49 -14.44 5.63
N ARG A 409 -19.24 -14.64 4.54
CA ARG A 409 -18.95 -13.99 3.25
C ARG A 409 -19.00 -12.47 3.34
N ASN A 410 -20.02 -11.91 3.97
CA ASN A 410 -20.13 -10.45 4.16
C ASN A 410 -18.96 -9.90 4.99
N THR A 411 -18.60 -10.59 6.06
CA THR A 411 -17.47 -10.20 6.90
C THR A 411 -16.16 -10.27 6.10
N GLY A 412 -15.97 -11.30 5.29
CA GLY A 412 -14.77 -11.45 4.47
C GLY A 412 -14.66 -10.38 3.39
N ARG A 413 -15.78 -10.00 2.76
CA ARG A 413 -15.83 -8.86 1.82
C ARG A 413 -15.36 -7.56 2.45
N ASN A 414 -15.74 -7.28 3.69
CA ASN A 414 -15.29 -6.07 4.40
C ASN A 414 -13.76 -6.11 4.63
N VAL A 415 -13.22 -7.26 5.05
CA VAL A 415 -11.77 -7.42 5.23
C VAL A 415 -11.04 -7.29 3.90
N GLU A 416 -11.59 -7.85 2.81
CA GLU A 416 -11.03 -7.70 1.47
C GLU A 416 -10.97 -6.22 1.03
N CYS A 417 -12.03 -5.44 1.28
CA CYS A 417 -12.05 -4.00 1.00
C CYS A 417 -10.95 -3.26 1.76
N GLU A 418 -10.86 -3.44 3.08
CA GLU A 418 -9.89 -2.75 3.93
C GLU A 418 -8.45 -3.09 3.54
N VAL A 419 -8.15 -4.38 3.36
CA VAL A 419 -6.81 -4.86 2.98
C VAL A 419 -6.41 -4.36 1.60
N LEU A 420 -7.30 -4.43 0.61
CA LEU A 420 -7.00 -3.93 -0.73
C LEU A 420 -6.81 -2.40 -0.73
N HIS A 421 -7.64 -1.65 -0.01
CA HIS A 421 -7.49 -0.20 0.13
C HIS A 421 -6.10 0.15 0.65
N ARG A 422 -5.69 -0.41 1.79
CA ARG A 422 -4.38 -0.12 2.39
C ARG A 422 -3.24 -0.46 1.45
N ALA A 423 -3.27 -1.64 0.84
CA ALA A 423 -2.23 -2.07 -0.09
C ALA A 423 -2.09 -1.15 -1.31
N VAL A 424 -3.21 -0.79 -1.95
CA VAL A 424 -3.22 0.14 -3.08
C VAL A 424 -2.72 1.52 -2.64
N LYS A 425 -3.20 2.04 -1.51
CA LYS A 425 -2.77 3.34 -0.98
C LYS A 425 -1.27 3.40 -0.74
N TRP A 426 -0.70 2.43 -0.04
CA TRP A 426 0.73 2.39 0.24
C TRP A 426 1.58 2.26 -1.03
N HIS A 427 1.10 1.52 -2.03
CA HIS A 427 1.76 1.48 -3.34
C HIS A 427 1.73 2.85 -4.04
N LEU A 428 0.58 3.51 -4.05
CA LEU A 428 0.42 4.84 -4.66
C LEU A 428 1.29 5.91 -3.98
N GLU A 429 1.53 5.77 -2.69
CA GLU A 429 2.37 6.66 -1.87
C GLU A 429 3.87 6.26 -1.82
N ASP A 430 4.28 5.27 -2.62
CA ASP A 430 5.67 4.78 -2.73
C ASP A 430 6.24 4.27 -1.40
N ARG A 431 5.40 3.56 -0.64
CA ARG A 431 5.73 3.01 0.68
C ARG A 431 6.09 1.53 0.66
N VAL A 432 5.88 0.84 -0.46
CA VAL A 432 6.06 -0.61 -0.58
C VAL A 432 7.31 -0.93 -1.39
N PHE A 433 8.24 -1.67 -0.81
CA PHE A 433 9.47 -2.13 -1.45
C PHE A 433 9.50 -3.65 -1.50
N VAL A 434 9.62 -4.23 -2.71
CA VAL A 434 9.88 -5.67 -2.85
C VAL A 434 11.38 -5.92 -2.61
N VAL A 435 11.64 -6.79 -1.63
CA VAL A 435 12.97 -7.18 -1.16
C VAL A 435 13.18 -8.69 -1.38
N GLU A 436 14.27 -9.24 -0.87
CA GLU A 436 14.63 -10.65 -1.07
C GLU A 436 13.59 -11.62 -0.49
N ASP A 437 13.67 -12.88 -0.90
CA ASP A 437 12.77 -13.96 -0.47
C ASP A 437 11.28 -13.69 -0.68
N ASN A 438 10.93 -12.92 -1.72
CA ASN A 438 9.54 -12.65 -2.08
C ASN A 438 8.76 -11.97 -0.93
N LYS A 439 9.41 -11.00 -0.27
CA LYS A 439 8.84 -10.21 0.84
C LYS A 439 8.73 -8.75 0.44
N THR A 440 7.98 -8.00 1.25
CA THR A 440 7.94 -6.55 1.16
C THR A 440 8.38 -5.89 2.45
N VAL A 441 8.96 -4.70 2.31
CA VAL A 441 9.06 -3.71 3.39
C VAL A 441 8.01 -2.65 3.10
N VAL A 442 7.14 -2.37 4.07
CA VAL A 442 6.08 -1.37 3.97
C VAL A 442 6.30 -0.30 5.04
N PHE A 443 6.34 0.96 4.63
CA PHE A 443 6.35 2.10 5.54
C PHE A 443 4.91 2.59 5.77
N ASP A 444 4.20 1.99 6.72
CA ASP A 444 2.76 2.12 6.97
C ASP A 444 2.27 3.49 7.48
#